data_AF-A0A2E2TPR2-F1
#
_entry.id   AF-A0A2E2TPR2-F1
#
_cell.length_a   1.000
_cell.length_b   1.000
_cell.length_c   1.000
_cell.angle_alpha   90.00
_cell.angle_beta   90.00
_cell.angle_gamma   90.00
#
_symmetry.space_group_name_H-M   'P 1'
#
loop_
_entity.id
_entity.type
_entity.pdbx_description
1 polymer ?
#
loop_
_entity_poly.entity_id
_entity_poly.type
_entity_poly.pdbx_seq_one_letter_code
_entity_poly.pdbx_strand_id
1 'polypeptide(L)'
;MILRNHLKQKNSKALSRIHIAEGIISKRVNAENDMLILKDSLESDGVIFIIHKQQEVLFLRVWVTGPIPRLRNERNWSGNSQIEPPNEPIEDRISEDQAMAINTAKGMVLISGCGHAGIINTLEYIKVHINEAKLYAAIKGFHIVKANDTHLKWTGEKLKAFGLKK
;
A
#
# COMPACT_ATOMS: atom_id res chain seq x y z
N MET A 1 -14.70 12.31 3.58
CA MET A 1 -14.23 13.71 3.81
C MET A 1 -14.40 14.25 5.22
N ILE A 2 -15.15 13.62 6.14
CA ILE A 2 -15.52 14.19 7.46
C ILE A 2 -14.32 14.74 8.24
N LEU A 3 -13.22 13.99 8.33
CA LEU A 3 -12.03 14.41 9.08
C LEU A 3 -11.36 15.66 8.48
N ARG A 4 -11.19 15.72 7.16
CA ARG A 4 -10.60 16.89 6.49
C ARG A 4 -11.49 18.12 6.68
N ASN A 5 -12.80 17.98 6.50
CA ASN A 5 -13.75 19.09 6.67
C ASN A 5 -13.69 19.67 8.09
N HIS A 6 -13.51 18.83 9.11
CA HIS A 6 -13.32 19.28 10.48
C HIS A 6 -11.96 19.99 10.67
N LEU A 7 -10.86 19.38 10.23
CA LEU A 7 -9.51 19.91 10.46
C LEU A 7 -9.23 21.20 9.67
N LYS A 8 -9.85 21.36 8.49
CA LYS A 8 -9.68 22.55 7.65
C LYS A 8 -10.20 23.83 8.28
N GLN A 9 -11.16 23.75 9.20
CA GLN A 9 -11.64 24.90 9.97
C GLN A 9 -10.53 25.54 10.81
N LYS A 10 -9.53 24.74 11.22
CA LYS A 10 -8.36 25.23 11.99
C LYS A 10 -7.13 25.46 11.13
N ASN A 11 -6.92 24.63 10.10
CA ASN A 11 -5.80 24.75 9.17
C ASN A 11 -6.27 24.35 7.77
N SER A 12 -6.43 25.32 6.87
CA SER A 12 -6.91 25.10 5.50
C SER A 12 -6.07 24.10 4.70
N LYS A 13 -4.80 23.86 5.09
CA LYS A 13 -3.88 22.89 4.48
C LYS A 13 -3.92 21.50 5.12
N ALA A 14 -4.71 21.28 6.17
CA ALA A 14 -4.78 19.99 6.84
C ALA A 14 -5.23 18.88 5.88
N LEU A 15 -4.44 17.81 5.75
CA LEU A 15 -4.70 16.69 4.83
C LEU A 15 -4.81 17.10 3.34
N SER A 16 -4.15 18.19 2.92
CA SER A 16 -4.21 18.67 1.52
C SER A 16 -3.24 17.97 0.58
N ARG A 17 -2.46 17.00 1.06
CA ARG A 17 -1.52 16.21 0.27
C ARG A 17 -1.86 14.74 0.47
N ILE A 18 -2.21 14.06 -0.61
CA ILE A 18 -2.48 12.62 -0.60
C ILE A 18 -1.43 11.94 -1.45
N HIS A 19 -0.63 11.08 -0.83
CA HIS A 19 0.41 10.29 -1.48
C HIS A 19 -0.20 8.97 -1.94
N ILE A 20 -0.17 8.74 -3.24
CA ILE A 20 -0.81 7.58 -3.85
C ILE A 20 0.16 6.88 -4.80
N ALA A 21 0.04 5.57 -4.98
CA ALA A 21 0.80 4.86 -5.98
C ALA A 21 0.13 4.92 -7.36
N GLU A 22 0.93 4.83 -8.42
CA GLU A 22 0.39 4.79 -9.79
C GLU A 22 -0.65 3.66 -9.95
N GLY A 23 -1.80 3.98 -10.55
CA GLY A 23 -2.91 3.04 -10.79
C GLY A 23 -4.08 3.13 -9.82
N ILE A 24 -3.93 3.83 -8.68
CA ILE A 24 -5.00 3.95 -7.66
C ILE A 24 -6.26 4.68 -8.12
N ILE A 25 -6.15 5.52 -9.15
CA ILE A 25 -7.29 6.28 -9.72
C ILE A 25 -7.69 5.68 -11.09
N SER A 26 -7.22 4.48 -11.42
CA SER A 26 -7.63 3.81 -12.67
C SER A 26 -9.07 3.31 -12.57
N LYS A 27 -9.81 3.38 -13.68
CA LYS A 27 -11.15 2.80 -13.81
C LYS A 27 -11.11 1.28 -13.62
N ARG A 28 -12.15 0.73 -12.99
CA ARG A 28 -12.37 -0.72 -12.82
C ARG A 28 -13.58 -1.14 -13.66
N VAL A 29 -13.57 -2.37 -14.17
CA VAL A 29 -14.62 -2.88 -15.07
C VAL A 29 -15.88 -3.25 -14.28
N ASN A 30 -15.70 -4.06 -13.22
CA ASN A 30 -16.79 -4.66 -12.44
C ASN A 30 -16.81 -4.16 -10.98
N ALA A 31 -16.22 -3.01 -10.72
CA ALA A 31 -16.17 -2.43 -9.37
C ALA A 31 -16.13 -0.91 -9.47
N GLU A 32 -16.61 -0.23 -8.43
CA GLU A 32 -16.37 1.20 -8.26
C GLU A 32 -14.99 1.44 -7.67
N ASN A 33 -14.37 2.55 -8.07
CA ASN A 33 -13.14 3.03 -7.47
C ASN A 33 -13.44 4.36 -6.75
N ASP A 34 -13.62 4.28 -5.43
CA ASP A 34 -13.93 5.44 -4.59
C ASP A 34 -12.89 6.56 -4.73
N MET A 35 -11.62 6.21 -4.93
CA MET A 35 -10.55 7.21 -5.10
C MET A 35 -10.68 7.96 -6.42
N LEU A 36 -11.13 7.29 -7.49
CA LEU A 36 -11.45 7.94 -8.76
C LEU A 36 -12.68 8.85 -8.61
N ILE A 37 -13.74 8.35 -7.96
CA ILE A 37 -14.99 9.11 -7.74
C ILE A 37 -14.72 10.38 -6.92
N LEU A 38 -13.89 10.30 -5.88
CA LEU A 38 -13.59 11.43 -4.99
C LEU A 38 -12.57 12.42 -5.56
N LYS A 39 -11.83 12.06 -6.61
CA LYS A 39 -10.68 12.84 -7.11
C LYS A 39 -11.03 14.30 -7.36
N ASP A 40 -12.00 14.55 -8.23
CA ASP A 40 -12.30 15.91 -8.70
C ASP A 40 -12.87 16.79 -7.58
N SER A 41 -13.66 16.21 -6.67
CA SER A 41 -14.15 16.90 -5.48
C SER A 41 -13.01 17.28 -4.53
N LEU A 42 -12.04 16.38 -4.32
CA LEU A 42 -10.89 16.64 -3.45
C LEU A 42 -9.96 17.70 -4.06
N GLU A 43 -9.70 17.64 -5.37
CA GLU A 43 -8.90 18.65 -6.08
C GLU A 43 -9.56 20.03 -6.04
N SER A 44 -10.88 20.09 -6.27
CA SER A 44 -11.66 21.34 -6.14
C SER A 44 -11.61 21.89 -4.70
N ASP A 45 -11.47 21.02 -3.70
CA ASP A 45 -11.27 21.38 -2.30
C ASP A 45 -9.79 21.67 -1.94
N GLY A 46 -8.90 21.80 -2.94
CA GLY A 46 -7.49 22.16 -2.76
C GLY A 46 -6.59 21.02 -2.26
N VAL A 47 -6.97 19.76 -2.50
CA VAL A 47 -6.09 18.60 -2.33
C VAL A 47 -5.17 18.47 -3.54
N ILE A 48 -3.92 18.11 -3.27
CA ILE A 48 -2.93 17.75 -4.29
C ILE A 48 -2.64 16.26 -4.14
N PHE A 49 -2.85 15.52 -5.23
CA PHE A 49 -2.42 14.13 -5.35
C PHE A 49 -0.94 14.06 -5.77
N ILE A 50 -0.15 13.30 -5.03
CA ILE A 50 1.26 13.07 -5.32
C ILE A 50 1.40 11.59 -5.69
N ILE A 51 1.65 11.33 -6.97
CA ILE A 51 1.68 9.98 -7.54
C ILE A 51 3.11 9.43 -7.47
N HIS A 52 3.26 8.28 -6.82
CA HIS A 52 4.51 7.54 -6.66
C HIS A 52 4.54 6.38 -7.65
N LYS A 53 5.53 6.36 -8.53
CA LYS A 53 5.76 5.21 -9.45
C LYS A 53 6.75 4.19 -8.88
N GLN A 54 7.50 4.61 -7.88
CA GLN A 54 8.56 3.86 -7.23
C GLN A 54 8.71 4.37 -5.79
N GLN A 55 9.69 3.84 -5.07
CA GLN A 55 9.98 4.27 -3.73
C GLN A 55 10.50 5.70 -3.68
N GLU A 56 9.90 6.54 -2.82
CA GLU A 56 10.28 7.92 -2.63
C GLU A 56 10.37 8.27 -1.14
N VAL A 57 11.31 9.15 -0.81
CA VAL A 57 11.48 9.69 0.54
C VAL A 57 10.39 10.72 0.80
N LEU A 58 9.55 10.51 1.82
CA LEU A 58 8.59 11.51 2.29
C LEU A 58 9.24 12.48 3.29
N PHE A 59 9.99 11.91 4.23
CA PHE A 59 10.71 12.63 5.27
C PHE A 59 11.99 11.87 5.61
N LEU A 60 12.86 12.47 6.43
CA LEU A 60 14.05 11.78 6.91
C LEU A 60 13.66 10.41 7.51
N ARG A 61 14.17 9.34 6.88
CA ARG A 61 13.93 7.95 7.26
C ARG A 61 12.49 7.44 7.12
N VAL A 62 11.67 8.12 6.32
CA VAL A 62 10.29 7.73 5.99
C VAL A 62 10.14 7.67 4.48
N TRP A 63 9.71 6.52 3.98
CA TRP A 63 9.50 6.27 2.56
C TRP A 63 8.09 5.78 2.28
N VAL A 64 7.61 6.05 1.07
CA VAL A 64 6.52 5.29 0.44
C VAL A 64 7.10 4.43 -0.67
N THR A 65 6.48 3.29 -0.97
CA THR A 65 7.01 2.32 -1.95
C THR A 65 6.60 2.60 -3.38
N GLY A 66 5.48 3.30 -3.63
CA GLY A 66 4.78 3.16 -4.91
C GLY A 66 4.23 1.73 -5.10
N PRO A 67 3.86 1.33 -6.33
CA PRO A 67 3.35 -0.01 -6.63
C PRO A 67 4.33 -1.12 -6.25
N ILE A 68 3.85 -2.15 -5.54
CA ILE A 68 4.69 -3.28 -5.10
C ILE A 68 4.53 -4.49 -6.06
N PRO A 69 5.61 -5.04 -6.64
CA PRO A 69 5.53 -6.24 -7.47
C PRO A 69 5.10 -7.50 -6.69
N ARG A 70 4.33 -8.41 -7.32
CA ARG A 70 3.90 -9.68 -6.74
C ARG A 70 4.83 -10.84 -7.15
N LEU A 71 6.05 -10.87 -6.60
CA LEU A 71 7.06 -11.87 -6.93
C LEU A 71 6.87 -13.20 -6.18
N ARG A 72 6.18 -13.17 -5.04
CA ARG A 72 5.83 -14.30 -4.20
C ARG A 72 4.36 -14.66 -4.37
N ASN A 73 4.07 -15.93 -4.10
CA ASN A 73 2.75 -16.53 -4.21
C ASN A 73 1.83 -16.12 -3.04
N GLU A 74 1.69 -14.81 -2.83
CA GLU A 74 0.70 -14.21 -1.93
C GLU A 74 -0.46 -13.72 -2.81
N ARG A 75 -1.61 -14.38 -2.70
CA ARG A 75 -2.84 -14.03 -3.45
C ARG A 75 -3.83 -13.34 -2.51
N ASN A 76 -3.61 -12.06 -2.25
CA ASN A 76 -4.32 -11.29 -1.24
C ASN A 76 -5.39 -10.34 -1.82
N TRP A 77 -5.98 -10.68 -2.97
CA TRP A 77 -7.07 -9.94 -3.61
C TRP A 77 -8.25 -10.88 -3.91
N SER A 78 -9.43 -10.33 -4.22
CA SER A 78 -10.65 -11.11 -4.41
C SER A 78 -10.59 -12.04 -5.64
N GLY A 79 -9.91 -11.58 -6.70
CA GLY A 79 -9.89 -12.23 -8.02
C GLY A 79 -11.18 -12.05 -8.82
N ASN A 80 -12.17 -11.32 -8.29
CA ASN A 80 -13.47 -11.11 -8.92
C ASN A 80 -13.54 -9.80 -9.72
N SER A 81 -12.54 -8.92 -9.54
CA SER A 81 -12.48 -7.61 -10.17
C SER A 81 -11.54 -7.64 -11.39
N GLN A 82 -11.78 -6.76 -12.35
CA GLN A 82 -10.95 -6.58 -13.55
C GLN A 82 -10.62 -5.10 -13.76
N ILE A 83 -9.44 -4.84 -14.30
CA ILE A 83 -9.01 -3.52 -14.78
C ILE A 83 -9.26 -3.47 -16.30
N GLU A 84 -9.59 -2.29 -16.83
CA GLU A 84 -9.79 -2.03 -18.26
C GLU A 84 -8.50 -1.43 -18.87
N PRO A 85 -7.52 -2.23 -19.33
CA PRO A 85 -6.43 -1.72 -20.17
C PRO A 85 -6.89 -1.61 -21.64
N PRO A 86 -6.07 -1.04 -22.54
CA PRO A 86 -6.45 -0.77 -23.92
C PRO A 86 -6.86 -1.99 -24.77
N ASN A 87 -6.43 -3.20 -24.38
CA ASN A 87 -6.59 -4.41 -25.20
C ASN A 87 -7.67 -5.35 -24.67
N GLU A 88 -7.54 -5.82 -23.43
CA GLU A 88 -8.46 -6.81 -22.84
C GLU A 88 -8.54 -6.67 -21.31
N PRO A 89 -9.72 -6.89 -20.69
CA PRO A 89 -9.84 -6.88 -19.24
C PRO A 89 -8.90 -7.90 -18.58
N ILE A 90 -8.08 -7.42 -17.65
CA ILE A 90 -7.17 -8.28 -16.87
C ILE A 90 -7.66 -8.38 -15.42
N GLU A 91 -7.37 -9.51 -14.75
CA GLU A 91 -7.63 -9.67 -13.32
C GLU A 91 -7.04 -8.49 -12.53
N ASP A 92 -7.88 -7.85 -11.71
CA ASP A 92 -7.44 -6.79 -10.82
C ASP A 92 -6.68 -7.37 -9.64
N ARG A 93 -5.35 -7.33 -9.75
CA ARG A 93 -4.42 -7.72 -8.69
C ARG A 93 -4.10 -6.58 -7.73
N ILE A 94 -4.78 -5.43 -7.88
CA ILE A 94 -4.65 -4.21 -7.07
C ILE A 94 -3.21 -3.68 -7.17
N SER A 95 -2.70 -3.57 -8.40
CA SER A 95 -1.27 -3.31 -8.69
C SER A 95 -0.70 -2.10 -7.96
N GLU A 96 -1.54 -1.10 -7.70
CA GLU A 96 -1.23 0.12 -6.95
C GLU A 96 -1.02 -0.08 -5.43
N ASP A 97 -1.17 -1.28 -4.87
CA ASP A 97 -0.96 -1.49 -3.44
C ASP A 97 0.46 -1.01 -3.06
N GLN A 98 0.50 -0.13 -2.07
CA GLN A 98 1.70 0.54 -1.59
C GLN A 98 1.81 0.43 -0.08
N ALA A 99 3.03 0.66 0.41
CA ALA A 99 3.30 0.71 1.82
C ALA A 99 4.16 1.92 2.17
N MET A 100 4.18 2.24 3.46
CA MET A 100 5.10 3.17 4.08
C MET A 100 6.14 2.39 4.90
N ALA A 101 7.40 2.74 4.72
CA ALA A 101 8.53 2.18 5.44
C ALA A 101 9.17 3.27 6.30
N ILE A 102 9.37 2.98 7.59
CA ILE A 102 9.97 3.91 8.55
C ILE A 102 11.19 3.24 9.16
N ASN A 103 12.38 3.75 8.85
CA ASN A 103 13.61 3.25 9.45
C ASN A 103 13.81 3.89 10.82
N THR A 104 13.67 3.11 11.90
CA THR A 104 13.86 3.59 13.28
C THR A 104 15.18 3.08 13.87
N ALA A 105 15.59 3.59 15.03
CA ALA A 105 16.77 3.07 15.72
C ALA A 105 16.62 1.59 16.15
N LYS A 106 15.39 1.07 16.23
CA LYS A 106 15.10 -0.33 16.60
C LYS A 106 15.00 -1.27 15.39
N GLY A 107 14.97 -0.72 14.18
CA GLY A 107 14.73 -1.45 12.94
C GLY A 107 13.60 -0.84 12.10
N MET A 108 13.25 -1.53 11.02
CA MET A 108 12.24 -1.10 10.06
C MET A 108 10.82 -1.27 10.62
N VAL A 109 10.00 -0.24 10.50
CA VAL A 109 8.56 -0.31 10.75
C VAL A 109 7.83 -0.21 9.42
N LEU A 110 7.06 -1.23 9.09
CA LEU A 110 6.18 -1.28 7.94
C LEU A 110 4.77 -0.85 8.33
N ILE A 111 4.18 0.07 7.58
CA ILE A 111 2.76 0.45 7.69
C ILE A 111 2.11 0.32 6.31
N SER A 112 1.00 -0.40 6.21
CA SER A 112 0.17 -0.41 5.00
C SER A 112 -1.31 -0.54 5.34
N GLY A 113 -2.17 -0.31 4.35
CA GLY A 113 -3.61 -0.56 4.46
C GLY A 113 -3.94 -2.07 4.45
N CYS A 114 -4.87 -2.46 3.59
CA CYS A 114 -5.32 -3.85 3.45
C CYS A 114 -4.22 -4.78 2.93
N GLY A 115 -3.25 -4.29 2.17
CA GLY A 115 -2.01 -5.00 1.92
C GLY A 115 -2.08 -6.14 0.90
N HIS A 116 -2.82 -5.89 -0.18
CA HIS A 116 -3.10 -6.81 -1.28
C HIS A 116 -1.87 -7.32 -2.06
N ALA A 117 -0.75 -6.61 -2.01
CA ALA A 117 0.52 -7.09 -2.58
C ALA A 117 1.09 -8.29 -1.80
N GLY A 118 0.63 -8.53 -0.57
CA GLY A 118 1.24 -9.51 0.33
C GLY A 118 2.36 -8.89 1.17
N ILE A 119 2.51 -9.37 2.40
CA ILE A 119 3.52 -8.81 3.31
C ILE A 119 4.93 -9.23 2.92
N ILE A 120 5.13 -10.44 2.39
CA ILE A 120 6.47 -10.90 2.01
C ILE A 120 6.96 -10.17 0.76
N ASN A 121 6.11 -9.98 -0.25
CA ASN A 121 6.39 -9.11 -1.39
C ASN A 121 6.77 -7.69 -0.95
N THR A 122 6.00 -7.12 -0.01
CA THR A 122 6.26 -5.77 0.52
C THR A 122 7.63 -5.70 1.22
N LEU A 123 7.96 -6.67 2.06
CA LEU A 123 9.21 -6.69 2.81
C LEU A 123 10.43 -6.94 1.91
N GLU A 124 10.30 -7.80 0.90
CA GLU A 124 11.36 -8.01 -0.09
C GLU A 124 11.62 -6.74 -0.90
N TYR A 125 10.56 -6.05 -1.32
CA TYR A 125 10.69 -4.77 -2.01
C TYR A 125 11.41 -3.73 -1.14
N ILE A 126 10.99 -3.55 0.12
CA ILE A 126 11.61 -2.60 1.05
C ILE A 126 13.09 -2.96 1.29
N LYS A 127 13.40 -4.25 1.47
CA LYS A 127 14.77 -4.72 1.66
C LYS A 127 15.67 -4.32 0.49
N VAL A 128 15.22 -4.58 -0.73
CA VAL A 128 16.01 -4.34 -1.95
C VAL A 128 16.12 -2.86 -2.28
N HIS A 129 15.05 -2.08 -2.11
CA HIS A 129 14.96 -0.73 -2.68
C HIS A 129 15.10 0.41 -1.67
N ILE A 130 14.97 0.13 -0.36
CA ILE A 130 14.94 1.16 0.68
C ILE A 130 16.03 0.92 1.72
N ASN A 131 15.97 -0.21 2.44
CA ASN A 131 16.92 -0.52 3.51
C ASN A 131 16.85 -1.99 3.93
N GLU A 132 18.00 -2.61 4.18
CA GLU A 132 18.10 -3.99 4.66
C GLU A 132 17.95 -4.15 6.19
N ALA A 133 17.53 -3.11 6.91
CA ALA A 133 17.31 -3.15 8.35
C ALA A 133 16.30 -4.25 8.73
N LYS A 134 16.57 -4.91 9.87
CA LYS A 134 15.68 -5.93 10.42
C LYS A 134 14.29 -5.34 10.67
N LEU A 135 13.27 -6.13 10.38
CA LEU A 135 11.88 -5.78 10.65
C LEU A 135 11.66 -5.71 12.16
N TYR A 136 11.30 -4.53 12.65
CA TYR A 136 10.93 -4.29 14.05
C TYR A 136 9.42 -4.47 14.25
N ALA A 137 8.60 -3.92 13.35
CA ALA A 137 7.14 -4.04 13.41
C ALA A 137 6.52 -4.00 12.01
N ALA A 138 5.39 -4.71 11.87
CA ALA A 138 4.53 -4.63 10.69
C ALA A 138 3.09 -4.33 11.13
N ILE A 139 2.57 -3.18 10.71
CA ILE A 139 1.22 -2.69 11.03
C ILE A 139 0.42 -2.68 9.72
N LYS A 140 -0.35 -3.74 9.49
CA LYS A 140 -0.96 -4.04 8.19
C LYS A 140 -2.16 -4.99 8.35
N GLY A 141 -3.15 -4.85 7.47
CA GLY A 141 -4.10 -5.94 7.21
C GLY A 141 -3.41 -7.05 6.42
N PHE A 142 -3.44 -8.30 6.90
CA PHE A 142 -2.67 -9.37 6.25
C PHE A 142 -3.45 -10.12 5.15
N HIS A 143 -4.77 -9.94 5.07
CA HIS A 143 -5.66 -10.70 4.17
C HIS A 143 -5.59 -12.24 4.29
N ILE A 144 -5.00 -12.77 5.36
CA ILE A 144 -4.77 -14.22 5.56
C ILE A 144 -5.96 -14.98 6.18
N VAL A 145 -7.16 -14.40 6.24
CA VAL A 145 -8.33 -15.07 6.86
C VAL A 145 -8.72 -16.37 6.15
N LYS A 146 -8.45 -16.49 4.84
CA LYS A 146 -8.69 -17.69 4.04
C LYS A 146 -7.42 -18.52 3.79
N ALA A 147 -6.30 -18.17 4.42
CA ALA A 147 -5.04 -18.89 4.23
C ALA A 147 -5.11 -20.27 4.89
N ASN A 148 -4.57 -21.29 4.22
CA ASN A 148 -4.37 -22.60 4.83
C ASN A 148 -3.14 -22.61 5.75
N ASP A 149 -3.03 -23.64 6.59
CA ASP A 149 -1.94 -23.77 7.56
C ASP A 149 -0.54 -23.73 6.93
N THR A 150 -0.40 -24.29 5.74
CA THR A 150 0.87 -24.25 4.98
C THR A 150 1.28 -22.81 4.66
N HIS A 151 0.34 -21.98 4.18
CA HIS A 151 0.60 -20.59 3.85
C HIS A 151 0.81 -19.73 5.10
N LEU A 152 0.07 -20.00 6.18
CA LEU A 152 0.25 -19.32 7.47
C LEU A 152 1.63 -19.62 8.05
N LYS A 153 2.04 -20.89 8.05
CA LYS A 153 3.37 -21.31 8.51
C LYS A 153 4.47 -20.67 7.68
N TRP A 154 4.35 -20.71 6.35
CA TRP A 154 5.30 -20.07 5.44
C TRP A 154 5.43 -18.56 5.71
N THR A 155 4.30 -17.86 5.89
CA THR A 155 4.28 -16.43 6.20
C THR A 155 4.98 -16.16 7.53
N GLY A 156 4.67 -16.92 8.58
CA GLY A 156 5.30 -16.79 9.89
C GLY A 156 6.81 -17.02 9.87
N GLU A 157 7.27 -18.06 9.16
CA GLU A 157 8.70 -18.35 8.98
C GLU A 157 9.42 -17.23 8.24
N LYS A 158 8.81 -16.68 7.19
CA LYS A 158 9.37 -15.54 6.46
C LYS A 158 9.44 -14.29 7.35
N LEU A 159 8.39 -13.95 8.09
CA LEU A 159 8.41 -12.81 9.01
C LEU A 159 9.51 -12.94 10.08
N LYS A 160 9.68 -14.15 10.62
CA LYS A 160 10.78 -14.45 11.55
C LYS A 160 12.15 -14.28 10.88
N ALA A 161 12.31 -14.71 9.63
CA ALA A 161 13.54 -14.53 8.85
C ALA A 161 13.84 -13.05 8.55
N PHE A 162 12.82 -12.21 8.40
CA PHE A 162 12.97 -10.74 8.31
C PHE A 162 13.33 -10.09 9.64
N GLY A 163 13.33 -10.84 10.74
CA GLY A 163 13.75 -10.38 12.05
C GLY A 163 12.61 -9.99 12.98
N LEU A 164 11.34 -10.20 12.58
CA LEU A 164 10.20 -9.96 13.46
C LEU A 164 10.29 -10.87 14.69
N LYS A 165 10.25 -10.26 15.87
CA LYS A 165 10.30 -10.96 17.16
C LYS A 165 8.90 -11.01 17.78
N LYS A 166 8.67 -12.04 18.59
CA LYS A 166 7.50 -12.17 19.46
C LYS A 166 7.60 -11.20 20.62
#